data_AF-A0A2E5FHG6-F1
#
_entry.id   AF-A0A2E5FHG6-F1
#
_cell.length_a   1.000
_cell.length_b   1.000
_cell.length_c   1.000
_cell.angle_alpha   90.00
_cell.angle_beta   90.00
_cell.angle_gamma   90.00
#
_symmetry.space_group_name_H-M   'P 1'
#
loop_
_entity.id
_entity.type
_entity.pdbx_description
1 polymer ?
#
loop_
_entity_poly.entity_id
_entity_poly.type
_entity_poly.pdbx_seq_one_letter_code
_entity_poly.pdbx_strand_id
1 'polypeptide(L)'
;MKRKEAVFLKMKASSGCLHSQVELGRAFLFGEGFSQSFKDAEFWLRKSYEEGSLEGAYQLAMFLKRSIGNKEKNNEAFQVLYHAASLGHVKSQRRLARCFLNGSGTEENQAEAAWWFFVSGLLGDRDSRFMLGRMFELGQGVDPDSDESVYWYELAAENGDVDAQFLLAKILFNKGFIEDSERWFKSARRAGDKEAVKELKKIKEIKESEIDENYKY
;
A
#
# COMPACT_ATOMS: atom_id res chain seq x y z
N MET A 1 -10.80 10.90 22.46
CA MET A 1 -10.85 9.97 23.61
C MET A 1 -11.23 10.73 24.87
N LYS A 2 -12.18 10.22 25.67
CA LYS A 2 -12.57 10.82 26.96
C LYS A 2 -11.55 10.47 28.05
N ARG A 3 -11.44 11.29 29.10
CA ARG A 3 -10.46 11.09 30.20
C ARG A 3 -10.51 9.70 30.85
N LYS A 4 -11.71 9.12 31.02
CA LYS A 4 -11.88 7.76 31.57
C LYS A 4 -11.31 6.67 30.65
N GLU A 5 -11.49 6.82 29.35
CA GLU A 5 -10.96 5.90 28.32
C GLU A 5 -9.43 5.95 28.29
N ALA A 6 -8.84 7.15 28.41
CA ALA A 6 -7.39 7.33 28.49
C ALA A 6 -6.75 6.64 29.71
N VAL A 7 -7.37 6.77 30.88
CA VAL A 7 -6.91 6.08 32.10
C VAL A 7 -6.99 4.56 31.93
N PHE A 8 -8.09 4.06 31.38
CA PHE A 8 -8.28 2.63 31.16
C PHE A 8 -7.29 2.06 30.14
N LEU A 9 -7.03 2.81 29.06
CA LEU A 9 -6.03 2.45 28.06
C LEU A 9 -4.63 2.35 28.68
N LYS A 10 -4.24 3.34 29.49
CA LYS A 10 -2.95 3.33 30.20
C LYS A 10 -2.82 2.13 31.14
N MET A 11 -3.89 1.79 31.85
CA MET A 11 -3.93 0.62 32.73
C MET A 11 -3.72 -0.69 31.95
N LYS A 12 -4.46 -0.90 30.85
CA LYS A 12 -4.30 -2.09 29.99
C LYS A 12 -2.93 -2.20 29.33
N ALA A 13 -2.38 -1.09 28.85
CA ALA A 13 -1.03 -1.06 28.30
C ALA A 13 0.03 -1.44 29.36
N SER A 14 -0.16 -0.94 30.58
CA SER A 14 0.73 -1.24 31.72
C SER A 14 0.62 -2.68 32.20
N SER A 15 -0.52 -3.35 31.97
CA SER A 15 -0.71 -4.77 32.28
C SER A 15 -0.18 -5.72 31.20
N GLY A 16 0.54 -5.23 30.18
CA GLY A 16 1.14 -6.06 29.13
C GLY A 16 0.25 -6.34 27.93
N CYS A 17 -0.91 -5.69 27.79
CA CYS A 17 -1.73 -5.86 26.60
C CYS A 17 -1.06 -5.18 25.38
N LEU A 18 -0.46 -5.97 24.50
CA LEU A 18 0.28 -5.50 23.32
C LEU A 18 -0.53 -4.52 22.46
N HIS A 19 -1.79 -4.84 22.18
CA HIS A 19 -2.68 -3.96 21.41
C HIS A 19 -2.85 -2.60 22.09
N SER A 20 -3.09 -2.58 23.41
CA SER A 20 -3.23 -1.34 24.17
C SER A 20 -1.92 -0.55 24.27
N GLN A 21 -0.75 -1.21 24.26
CA GLN A 21 0.54 -0.52 24.19
C GLN A 21 0.70 0.19 22.84
N VAL A 22 0.33 -0.47 21.74
CA VAL A 22 0.31 0.16 20.39
C VAL A 22 -0.64 1.36 20.37
N GLU A 23 -1.87 1.17 20.83
CA GLU A 23 -2.87 2.25 20.89
C GLU A 23 -2.41 3.42 21.75
N LEU A 24 -1.81 3.15 22.91
CA LEU A 24 -1.29 4.18 23.79
C LEU A 24 -0.12 4.94 23.15
N GLY A 25 0.80 4.23 22.48
CA GLY A 25 1.88 4.85 21.71
C GLY A 25 1.34 5.79 20.62
N ARG A 26 0.30 5.35 19.88
CA ARG A 26 -0.38 6.20 18.88
C ARG A 26 -1.12 7.37 19.52
N ALA A 27 -1.75 7.17 20.67
CA ALA A 27 -2.46 8.24 21.38
C ALA A 27 -1.49 9.35 21.81
N PHE A 28 -0.31 9.00 22.34
CA PHE A 28 0.76 9.98 22.63
C PHE A 28 1.31 10.63 21.36
N LEU A 29 1.38 9.91 20.23
CA LEU A 29 1.86 10.45 18.97
C LEU A 29 0.94 11.55 18.41
N PHE A 30 -0.38 11.39 18.54
CA PHE A 30 -1.38 12.31 17.99
C PHE A 30 -2.04 13.24 19.03
N GLY A 31 -1.71 13.09 20.32
CA GLY A 31 -2.34 13.86 21.39
C GLY A 31 -3.81 13.47 21.64
N GLU A 32 -4.18 12.21 21.36
CA GLU A 32 -5.56 11.75 21.48
C GLU A 32 -5.88 11.37 22.94
N GLY A 33 -6.50 12.29 23.68
CA GLY A 33 -6.84 12.07 25.10
C GLY A 33 -5.67 12.25 26.07
N PHE A 34 -4.48 12.59 25.55
CA PHE A 34 -3.28 12.93 26.30
C PHE A 34 -2.59 14.15 25.65
N SER A 35 -1.68 14.81 26.36
CA SER A 35 -0.74 15.73 25.71
C SER A 35 0.17 14.95 24.77
N GLN A 36 0.43 15.49 23.58
CA GLN A 36 1.34 14.86 22.61
C GLN A 36 2.73 14.70 23.25
N SER A 37 3.32 13.51 23.07
CA SER A 37 4.65 13.18 23.58
C SER A 37 5.31 12.15 22.68
N PHE A 38 6.30 12.58 21.89
CA PHE A 38 7.06 11.66 21.03
C PHE A 38 7.91 10.68 21.83
N LYS A 39 8.38 11.09 23.01
CA LYS A 39 9.15 10.23 23.92
C LYS A 39 8.28 9.08 24.45
N ASP A 40 7.06 9.39 24.92
CA ASP A 40 6.16 8.36 25.43
C ASP A 40 5.62 7.49 24.27
N ALA A 41 5.37 8.08 23.10
CA ALA A 41 5.01 7.33 21.90
C ALA A 41 6.09 6.29 21.56
N GLU A 42 7.35 6.71 21.46
CA GLU A 42 8.46 5.80 21.17
C GLU A 42 8.57 4.70 22.22
N PHE A 43 8.50 5.06 23.51
CA PHE A 43 8.58 4.12 24.61
C PHE A 43 7.53 3.00 24.51
N TRP A 44 6.25 3.36 24.33
CA TRP A 44 5.18 2.36 24.29
C TRP A 44 5.18 1.52 23.02
N LEU A 45 5.54 2.10 21.88
CA LEU A 45 5.67 1.36 20.62
C LEU A 45 6.84 0.37 20.69
N ARG A 46 7.99 0.82 21.23
CA ARG A 46 9.17 -0.02 21.44
C ARG A 46 8.90 -1.15 22.40
N LYS A 47 8.29 -0.86 23.55
CA LYS A 47 7.88 -1.88 24.51
C LYS A 47 6.96 -2.92 23.87
N SER A 48 5.97 -2.50 23.09
CA SER A 48 5.08 -3.43 22.39
C SER A 48 5.82 -4.33 21.42
N TYR A 49 6.76 -3.77 20.66
CA TYR A 49 7.60 -4.54 19.76
C TYR A 49 8.46 -5.57 20.50
N GLU A 50 9.16 -5.15 21.56
CA GLU A 50 10.04 -6.01 22.37
C GLU A 50 9.27 -7.14 23.07
N GLU A 51 8.00 -6.92 23.40
CA GLU A 51 7.10 -7.96 23.93
C GLU A 51 6.44 -8.82 22.83
N GLY A 52 6.83 -8.66 21.56
CA GLY A 52 6.48 -9.55 20.45
C GLY A 52 5.39 -9.05 19.49
N SER A 53 4.94 -7.79 19.60
CA SER A 53 3.91 -7.23 18.73
C SER A 53 4.46 -6.84 17.36
N LEU A 54 4.03 -7.53 16.29
CA LEU A 54 4.37 -7.17 14.91
C LEU A 54 3.74 -5.84 14.45
N GLU A 55 2.54 -5.53 14.92
CA GLU A 55 1.93 -4.21 14.69
C GLU A 55 2.70 -3.13 15.49
N GLY A 56 3.18 -3.45 16.69
CA GLY A 56 4.07 -2.58 17.47
C GLY A 56 5.37 -2.28 16.72
N ALA A 57 5.99 -3.31 16.13
CA ALA A 57 7.17 -3.19 15.27
C ALA A 57 6.90 -2.24 14.09
N TYR A 58 5.80 -2.46 13.37
CA TYR A 58 5.40 -1.60 12.26
C TYR A 58 5.22 -0.15 12.68
N GLN A 59 4.49 0.10 13.77
CA GLN A 59 4.22 1.45 14.26
C GLN A 59 5.50 2.13 14.77
N LEU A 60 6.39 1.41 15.46
CA LEU A 60 7.70 1.90 15.88
C LEU A 60 8.54 2.32 14.66
N ALA A 61 8.62 1.48 13.62
CA ALA A 61 9.37 1.82 12.43
C ALA A 61 8.79 3.05 11.71
N MET A 62 7.46 3.15 11.61
CA MET A 62 6.82 4.33 11.04
C MET A 62 7.08 5.59 11.87
N PHE A 63 7.16 5.47 13.20
CA PHE A 63 7.57 6.56 14.09
C PHE A 63 9.02 6.99 13.85
N LEU A 64 9.96 6.04 13.81
CA LEU A 64 11.39 6.29 13.62
C LEU A 64 11.67 7.01 12.30
N LYS A 65 11.00 6.61 11.20
CA LYS A 65 11.11 7.24 9.87
C LYS A 65 10.62 8.70 9.81
N ARG A 66 9.89 9.19 10.81
CA ARG A 66 9.50 10.62 10.87
C ARG A 66 10.67 11.54 11.19
N SER A 67 11.76 10.99 11.73
CA SER A 67 12.98 11.75 12.03
C SER A 67 13.79 11.95 10.75
N ILE A 68 13.27 12.77 9.83
CA ILE A 68 13.88 13.03 8.52
C ILE A 68 15.34 13.45 8.70
N GLY A 69 16.24 12.84 7.92
CA GLY A 69 17.68 13.12 7.96
C GLY A 69 18.46 12.38 9.06
N ASN A 70 17.80 11.68 9.98
CA ASN A 70 18.51 10.86 10.97
C ASN A 70 18.80 9.45 10.40
N LYS A 71 20.06 9.24 9.98
CA LYS A 71 20.50 7.97 9.39
C LYS A 71 20.39 6.78 10.35
N GLU A 72 20.71 6.97 11.63
CA GLU A 72 20.64 5.91 12.64
C GLU A 72 19.21 5.43 12.84
N LYS A 73 18.25 6.36 13.01
CA LYS A 73 16.83 6.02 13.15
C LYS A 73 16.25 5.39 11.89
N ASN A 74 16.71 5.82 10.71
CA ASN A 74 16.29 5.19 9.46
C ASN A 74 16.79 3.74 9.33
N ASN A 75 18.04 3.48 9.71
CA ASN A 75 18.61 2.14 9.74
C ASN A 75 17.86 1.26 10.75
N GLU A 76 17.58 1.79 11.95
CA GLU A 76 16.81 1.07 12.97
C GLU A 76 15.40 0.75 12.45
N ALA A 77 14.70 1.71 11.86
CA ALA A 77 13.38 1.49 11.29
C ALA A 77 13.39 0.38 10.22
N PHE A 78 14.44 0.34 9.39
CA PHE A 78 14.61 -0.72 8.40
C PHE A 78 14.76 -2.09 9.07
N GLN A 79 15.61 -2.22 10.09
CA GLN A 79 15.80 -3.49 10.81
C GLN A 79 14.52 -3.98 11.49
N VAL A 80 13.77 -3.08 12.14
CA VAL A 80 12.48 -3.40 12.77
C VAL A 80 11.44 -3.84 11.72
N LEU A 81 11.38 -3.16 10.57
CA LEU A 81 10.52 -3.56 9.46
C LEU A 81 10.92 -4.92 8.90
N TYR A 82 12.22 -5.16 8.71
CA TYR A 82 12.74 -6.41 8.17
C TYR A 82 12.34 -7.59 9.05
N HIS A 83 12.56 -7.47 10.36
CA HIS A 83 12.15 -8.48 11.33
C HIS A 83 10.64 -8.74 11.32
N ALA A 84 9.81 -7.69 11.30
CA ALA A 84 8.36 -7.88 11.26
C ALA A 84 7.88 -8.48 9.93
N ALA A 85 8.50 -8.10 8.81
CA ALA A 85 8.17 -8.59 7.49
C ALA A 85 8.53 -10.07 7.31
N SER A 86 9.68 -10.51 7.83
CA SER A 86 10.11 -11.90 7.80
C SER A 86 9.22 -12.82 8.64
N LEU A 87 8.53 -12.27 9.65
CA LEU A 87 7.50 -12.95 10.43
C LEU A 87 6.09 -12.87 9.82
N GLY A 88 5.95 -12.40 8.58
CA GLY A 88 4.68 -12.40 7.85
C GLY A 88 3.81 -11.16 8.03
N HIS A 89 4.32 -10.09 8.65
CA HIS A 89 3.52 -8.87 8.82
C HIS A 89 3.37 -8.09 7.50
N VAL A 90 2.20 -8.22 6.87
CA VAL A 90 1.89 -7.70 5.52
C VAL A 90 2.19 -6.21 5.35
N LYS A 91 1.80 -5.36 6.30
CA LYS A 91 2.10 -3.91 6.22
C LYS A 91 3.60 -3.64 6.29
N SER A 92 4.35 -4.44 7.05
CA SER A 92 5.81 -4.31 7.15
C SER A 92 6.48 -4.77 5.86
N GLN A 93 6.01 -5.87 5.25
CA GLN A 93 6.49 -6.34 3.94
C GLN A 93 6.35 -5.26 2.86
N ARG A 94 5.16 -4.67 2.71
CA ARG A 94 4.96 -3.54 1.78
C ARG A 94 5.85 -2.35 2.09
N ARG A 95 6.04 -1.99 3.36
CA ARG A 95 6.91 -0.86 3.73
C ARG A 95 8.38 -1.17 3.48
N LEU A 96 8.80 -2.40 3.71
CA LEU A 96 10.16 -2.87 3.44
C LEU A 96 10.46 -2.83 1.94
N ALA A 97 9.52 -3.28 1.10
CA ALA A 97 9.62 -3.14 -0.35
C ALA A 97 9.86 -1.68 -0.77
N ARG A 98 9.10 -0.74 -0.18
CA ARG A 98 9.32 0.70 -0.41
C ARG A 98 10.66 1.20 0.10
N CYS A 99 11.22 0.65 1.19
CA CYS A 99 12.56 0.98 1.67
C CYS A 99 13.64 0.56 0.66
N PHE A 100 13.49 -0.60 0.02
CA PHE A 100 14.39 -1.05 -1.03
C PHE A 100 14.25 -0.22 -2.31
N LEU A 101 13.06 0.29 -2.65
CA LEU A 101 12.90 1.17 -3.81
C LEU A 101 13.61 2.53 -3.68
N ASN A 102 13.79 3.03 -2.46
CA ASN A 102 14.27 4.40 -2.21
C ASN A 102 15.53 4.48 -1.34
N GLY A 103 16.17 3.35 -1.06
CA GLY A 103 17.38 3.28 -0.25
C GLY A 103 17.17 3.79 1.19
N SER A 104 15.97 3.62 1.75
CA SER A 104 15.66 4.14 3.08
C SER A 104 16.09 3.16 4.17
N GLY A 105 17.26 3.41 4.75
CA GLY A 105 17.87 2.55 5.78
C GLY A 105 18.60 1.32 5.22
N THR A 106 18.72 1.25 3.90
CA THR A 106 19.39 0.21 3.10
C THR A 106 19.87 0.83 1.79
N GLU A 107 20.64 0.11 0.97
CA GLU A 107 20.85 0.48 -0.43
C GLU A 107 19.59 0.20 -1.28
N GLU A 108 19.46 0.91 -2.39
CA GLU A 108 18.38 0.67 -3.35
C GLU A 108 18.54 -0.71 -4.00
N ASN A 109 17.45 -1.47 -4.04
CA ASN A 109 17.42 -2.78 -4.69
C ASN A 109 16.01 -3.08 -5.22
N GLN A 110 15.84 -2.95 -6.54
CA GLN A 110 14.53 -3.16 -7.15
C GLN A 110 14.07 -4.63 -7.10
N ALA A 111 14.99 -5.59 -7.16
CA ALA A 111 14.66 -7.02 -7.11
C ALA A 111 14.14 -7.42 -5.72
N GLU A 112 14.78 -6.94 -4.65
CA GLU A 112 14.29 -7.12 -3.28
C GLU A 112 12.93 -6.42 -3.08
N ALA A 113 12.77 -5.22 -3.64
CA ALA A 113 11.47 -4.55 -3.60
C ALA A 113 10.37 -5.37 -4.28
N ALA A 114 10.62 -5.90 -5.48
CA ALA A 114 9.68 -6.78 -6.19
C ALA A 114 9.34 -8.01 -5.36
N TRP A 115 10.34 -8.66 -4.78
CA TRP A 115 10.13 -9.84 -3.93
C TRP A 115 9.22 -9.53 -2.73
N TRP A 116 9.50 -8.45 -1.99
CA TRP A 116 8.68 -8.09 -0.84
C TRP A 116 7.26 -7.65 -1.22
N PHE A 117 7.08 -6.95 -2.35
CA PHE A 117 5.74 -6.69 -2.88
C PHE A 117 5.03 -7.96 -3.31
N PHE A 118 5.73 -8.93 -3.91
CA PHE A 118 5.18 -10.24 -4.27
C PHE A 118 4.63 -10.97 -3.05
N VAL A 119 5.42 -11.07 -1.98
CA VAL A 119 5.00 -11.72 -0.75
C VAL A 119 3.77 -11.05 -0.13
N SER A 120 3.73 -9.72 -0.02
CA SER A 120 2.55 -9.01 0.53
C SER A 120 1.35 -9.01 -0.42
N GLY A 121 1.59 -9.00 -1.74
CA GLY A 121 0.57 -9.05 -2.78
C GLY A 121 -0.17 -10.38 -2.81
N LEU A 122 0.55 -11.49 -2.64
CA LEU A 122 -0.01 -12.83 -2.44
C LEU A 122 -0.96 -12.87 -1.22
N LEU A 123 -0.63 -12.13 -0.16
CA LEU A 123 -1.45 -12.01 1.05
C LEU A 123 -2.59 -10.99 0.95
N GLY A 124 -2.84 -10.43 -0.24
CA GLY A 124 -3.99 -9.55 -0.46
C GLY A 124 -3.72 -8.06 -0.31
N ASP A 125 -2.48 -7.63 -0.08
CA ASP A 125 -2.17 -6.21 0.02
C ASP A 125 -2.32 -5.53 -1.35
N ARG A 126 -3.37 -4.73 -1.47
CA ARG A 126 -3.78 -4.04 -2.68
C ARG A 126 -2.70 -3.14 -3.27
N ASP A 127 -2.06 -2.32 -2.41
CA ASP A 127 -0.96 -1.44 -2.82
C ASP A 127 0.21 -2.25 -3.42
N SER A 128 0.50 -3.43 -2.84
CA SER A 128 1.59 -4.29 -3.32
C SER A 128 1.28 -4.92 -4.67
N ARG A 129 0.04 -5.37 -4.88
CA ARG A 129 -0.43 -5.88 -6.18
C ARG A 129 -0.32 -4.82 -7.27
N PHE A 130 -0.75 -3.58 -6.98
CA PHE A 130 -0.58 -2.46 -7.90
C PHE A 130 0.89 -2.21 -8.23
N MET A 131 1.76 -2.21 -7.23
CA MET A 131 3.20 -2.02 -7.44
C MET A 131 3.83 -3.15 -8.27
N LEU A 132 3.42 -4.40 -8.10
CA LEU A 132 3.89 -5.51 -8.95
C LEU A 132 3.44 -5.33 -10.40
N GLY A 133 2.17 -4.97 -10.62
CA GLY A 133 1.66 -4.66 -11.96
C GLY A 133 2.53 -3.64 -12.68
N ARG A 134 2.92 -2.57 -11.96
CA ARG A 134 3.86 -1.55 -12.45
C ARG A 134 5.27 -2.07 -12.68
N MET A 135 5.78 -2.91 -11.78
CA MET A 135 7.15 -3.43 -11.87
C MET A 135 7.30 -4.37 -13.08
N PHE A 136 6.31 -5.22 -13.35
CA PHE A 136 6.27 -6.04 -14.57
C PHE A 136 6.02 -5.20 -15.84
N GLU A 137 5.22 -4.13 -15.77
CA GLU A 137 5.02 -3.24 -16.92
C GLU A 137 6.33 -2.54 -17.32
N LEU A 138 7.12 -2.11 -16.33
CA LEU A 138 8.31 -1.26 -16.53
C LEU A 138 9.63 -2.04 -16.50
N GLY A 139 9.61 -3.34 -16.19
CA GLY A 139 10.83 -4.14 -15.99
C GLY A 139 11.67 -3.69 -14.79
N GLN A 140 11.03 -3.24 -13.72
CA GLN A 140 11.74 -2.73 -12.53
C GLN A 140 11.97 -3.86 -11.54
N GLY A 141 13.20 -4.37 -11.44
CA GLY A 141 13.55 -5.45 -10.52
C GLY A 141 13.00 -6.83 -10.88
N VAL A 142 12.23 -6.93 -11.96
CA VAL A 142 11.73 -8.15 -12.60
C VAL A 142 11.84 -7.97 -14.11
N ASP A 143 11.91 -9.07 -14.85
CA ASP A 143 11.82 -9.01 -16.30
C ASP A 143 10.44 -8.49 -16.71
N PRO A 144 10.34 -7.58 -17.71
CA PRO A 144 9.05 -7.10 -18.17
C PRO A 144 8.16 -8.24 -18.68
N ASP A 145 6.93 -8.28 -18.21
CA ASP A 145 5.94 -9.28 -18.63
C ASP A 145 4.55 -8.63 -18.65
N SER A 146 3.96 -8.56 -19.85
CA SER A 146 2.65 -7.91 -20.02
C SER A 146 1.52 -8.70 -19.39
N ASP A 147 1.60 -10.02 -19.33
CA ASP A 147 0.52 -10.86 -18.82
C ASP A 147 0.55 -10.89 -17.30
N GLU A 148 1.73 -10.97 -16.69
CA GLU A 148 1.91 -10.76 -15.25
C GLU A 148 1.47 -9.35 -14.83
N SER A 149 1.85 -8.31 -15.60
CA SER A 149 1.40 -6.95 -15.31
C SER A 149 -0.12 -6.84 -15.27
N VAL A 150 -0.82 -7.39 -16.27
CA VAL A 150 -2.29 -7.42 -16.33
C VAL A 150 -2.86 -8.20 -15.14
N TYR A 151 -2.32 -9.38 -14.83
CA TYR A 151 -2.75 -10.21 -13.72
C TYR A 151 -2.70 -9.45 -12.38
N TRP A 152 -1.56 -8.82 -12.07
CA TRP A 152 -1.40 -8.07 -10.82
C TRP A 152 -2.25 -6.80 -10.76
N TYR A 153 -2.43 -6.10 -11.89
CA TYR A 153 -3.37 -4.98 -11.96
C TYR A 153 -4.82 -5.42 -11.78
N GLU A 154 -5.24 -6.54 -12.35
CA GLU A 154 -6.58 -7.08 -12.18
C GLU A 154 -6.87 -7.40 -10.70
N LEU A 155 -5.96 -8.09 -10.02
CA LEU A 155 -6.09 -8.36 -8.59
C LEU A 155 -6.13 -7.10 -7.71
N ALA A 156 -5.49 -6.01 -8.12
CA ALA A 156 -5.57 -4.72 -7.43
C ALA A 156 -6.89 -4.00 -7.74
N ALA A 157 -7.32 -4.03 -9.01
CA ALA A 157 -8.52 -3.40 -9.52
C ALA A 157 -9.80 -4.02 -8.91
N GLU A 158 -9.84 -5.35 -8.78
CA GLU A 158 -10.89 -6.09 -8.09
C GLU A 158 -10.99 -5.73 -6.61
N ASN A 159 -9.84 -5.44 -5.97
CA ASN A 159 -9.76 -4.95 -4.59
C ASN A 159 -10.05 -3.43 -4.47
N GLY A 160 -10.56 -2.80 -5.53
CA GLY A 160 -10.99 -1.41 -5.53
C GLY A 160 -9.87 -0.39 -5.67
N ASP A 161 -8.69 -0.78 -6.19
CA ASP A 161 -7.63 0.17 -6.51
C ASP A 161 -7.99 0.96 -7.77
N VAL A 162 -8.19 2.27 -7.63
CA VAL A 162 -8.70 3.13 -8.71
C VAL A 162 -7.66 3.31 -9.82
N ASP A 163 -6.39 3.43 -9.44
CA ASP A 163 -5.29 3.58 -10.39
C ASP A 163 -5.12 2.28 -11.18
N ALA A 164 -5.20 1.12 -10.52
CA ALA A 164 -5.18 -0.18 -11.19
C ALA A 164 -6.36 -0.34 -12.17
N GLN A 165 -7.58 0.03 -11.76
CA GLN A 165 -8.76 -0.02 -12.64
C GLN A 165 -8.56 0.81 -13.91
N PHE A 166 -8.01 2.01 -13.78
CA PHE A 166 -7.75 2.89 -14.91
C PHE A 166 -6.63 2.37 -15.82
N LEU A 167 -5.51 1.92 -15.25
CA LEU A 167 -4.39 1.39 -16.01
C LEU A 167 -4.76 0.09 -16.75
N LEU A 168 -5.45 -0.83 -16.06
CA LEU A 168 -5.95 -2.05 -16.67
C LEU A 168 -6.89 -1.74 -17.84
N ALA A 169 -7.82 -0.80 -17.65
CA ALA A 169 -8.71 -0.36 -18.71
C ALA A 169 -7.95 0.17 -19.94
N LYS A 170 -6.88 0.95 -19.75
CA LYS A 170 -6.01 1.42 -20.84
C LYS A 170 -5.26 0.29 -21.53
N ILE A 171 -4.72 -0.66 -20.78
CA ILE A 171 -4.02 -1.82 -21.35
C ILE A 171 -4.98 -2.62 -22.23
N LEU A 172 -6.18 -2.90 -21.72
CA LEU A 172 -7.22 -3.64 -22.45
C LEU A 172 -7.71 -2.86 -23.68
N PHE A 173 -7.86 -1.53 -23.57
CA PHE A 173 -8.20 -0.67 -24.71
C PHE A 173 -7.17 -0.80 -25.83
N ASN A 174 -5.88 -0.69 -25.50
CA ASN A 174 -4.79 -0.77 -26.46
C ASN A 174 -4.66 -2.17 -27.08
N LYS A 175 -5.04 -3.22 -26.35
CA LYS A 175 -5.11 -4.60 -26.85
C LYS A 175 -6.39 -4.90 -27.67
N GLY A 176 -7.31 -3.93 -27.79
CA GLY A 176 -8.56 -4.08 -28.54
C GLY A 176 -9.73 -4.70 -27.78
N PHE A 177 -9.60 -4.95 -26.48
CA PHE A 177 -10.67 -5.48 -25.62
C PHE A 177 -11.59 -4.35 -25.16
N ILE A 178 -12.37 -3.80 -26.09
CA ILE A 178 -13.16 -2.57 -25.89
C ILE A 178 -14.21 -2.73 -24.78
N GLU A 179 -14.89 -3.87 -24.68
CA GLU A 179 -15.94 -4.09 -23.68
C GLU A 179 -15.38 -4.16 -22.25
N ASP A 180 -14.32 -4.93 -22.04
CA ASP A 180 -13.67 -5.06 -20.73
C ASP A 180 -13.00 -3.75 -20.32
N SER A 181 -12.39 -3.05 -21.27
CA SER A 181 -11.87 -1.70 -21.07
C SER A 181 -12.97 -0.74 -20.59
N GLU A 182 -14.13 -0.73 -21.26
CA GLU A 182 -15.25 0.13 -20.88
C GLU A 182 -15.76 -0.20 -19.46
N ARG A 183 -15.82 -1.49 -19.11
CA ARG A 183 -16.22 -1.95 -17.78
C ARG A 183 -15.30 -1.38 -16.70
N TRP A 184 -13.98 -1.49 -16.89
CA TRP A 184 -13.01 -1.00 -15.92
C TRP A 184 -12.95 0.53 -15.86
N PHE A 185 -13.04 1.24 -16.98
CA PHE A 185 -13.15 2.71 -16.95
C PHE A 185 -14.44 3.18 -16.25
N LYS A 186 -15.58 2.48 -16.43
CA LYS A 186 -16.81 2.79 -15.67
C LYS A 186 -16.60 2.60 -14.18
N SER A 187 -15.86 1.58 -13.77
CA SER A 187 -15.51 1.35 -12.36
C SER A 187 -14.64 2.48 -11.81
N ALA A 188 -13.52 2.81 -12.48
CA ALA A 188 -12.62 3.88 -12.08
C ALA A 188 -13.35 5.23 -11.95
N ARG A 189 -14.21 5.55 -12.93
CA ARG A 189 -15.07 6.75 -12.89
C ARG A 189 -15.97 6.78 -11.66
N ARG A 190 -16.64 5.67 -11.32
CA ARG A 190 -17.51 5.59 -10.12
C ARG A 190 -16.70 5.80 -8.84
N ALA A 191 -15.44 5.40 -8.83
CA ALA A 191 -14.52 5.59 -7.72
C ALA A 191 -13.87 7.00 -7.69
N GLY A 192 -14.19 7.87 -8.65
CA GLY A 192 -13.78 9.28 -8.65
C GLY A 192 -12.72 9.65 -9.69
N ASP A 193 -12.27 8.71 -10.53
CA ASP A 193 -11.31 9.00 -11.59
C ASP A 193 -11.94 9.87 -12.69
N LYS A 194 -11.36 11.05 -12.91
CA LYS A 194 -11.86 12.02 -13.88
C LYS A 194 -11.34 11.77 -15.29
N GLU A 195 -10.20 11.09 -15.44
CA GLU A 195 -9.61 10.78 -16.74
C GLU A 195 -10.41 9.69 -17.46
N ALA A 196 -10.95 8.73 -16.70
CA ALA A 196 -11.82 7.68 -17.18
C ALA A 196 -13.04 8.22 -17.95
N VAL A 197 -13.54 9.42 -17.62
CA VAL A 197 -14.64 10.06 -18.37
C VAL A 197 -14.24 10.36 -19.81
N LYS A 198 -13.00 10.82 -20.04
CA LYS A 198 -12.50 11.12 -21.38
C LYS A 198 -12.33 9.86 -22.20
N GLU A 199 -11.78 8.81 -21.61
CA GLU A 199 -11.58 7.52 -22.29
C GLU A 199 -12.90 6.83 -22.61
N LEU A 200 -13.91 6.90 -21.73
CA LEU A 200 -15.25 6.41 -22.02
C LEU A 200 -15.93 7.13 -23.19
N LYS A 201 -15.65 8.43 -23.37
CA LYS A 201 -16.16 9.17 -24.52
C LYS A 201 -15.57 8.64 -25.84
N LYS A 202 -14.27 8.36 -25.88
CA LYS A 202 -13.61 7.75 -27.05
C LYS A 202 -14.19 6.38 -27.37
N ILE A 203 -14.39 5.52 -26.36
CA ILE A 203 -15.02 4.20 -26.54
C ILE A 203 -16.43 4.34 -27.13
N LYS A 204 -17.20 5.33 -26.67
CA LYS A 204 -18.53 5.59 -27.20
C LYS A 204 -18.49 5.97 -28.69
N GLU A 205 -17.57 6.87 -29.07
CA GLU A 205 -17.39 7.30 -30.46
C GLU A 205 -16.99 6.12 -31.38
N ILE A 206 -16.11 5.23 -30.91
CA ILE A 206 -15.72 4.00 -31.65
C ILE A 206 -16.94 3.11 -31.89
N LYS A 207 -17.71 2.82 -30.85
CA LYS A 207 -18.91 1.97 -30.96
C LYS A 207 -19.97 2.56 -31.89
N GLU A 208 -20.16 3.88 -31.86
CA GLU A 208 -21.07 4.57 -32.78
C GLU A 208 -20.59 4.48 -34.24
N SER A 209 -19.28 4.58 -34.49
CA SER A 209 -18.73 4.41 -35.85
C SER A 209 -18.84 2.98 -36.41
N GLU A 210 -18.66 1.96 -35.57
CA GLU A 210 -18.83 0.55 -35.98
C GLU A 210 -20.29 0.21 -36.31
N ILE A 211 -21.24 0.88 -35.65
CA ILE A 211 -22.67 0.76 -35.97
C ILE A 211 -22.93 1.37 -37.35
N ASP A 212 -22.50 2.61 -37.60
CA ASP A 212 -22.73 3.29 -38.89
C ASP A 212 -22.10 2.55 -40.10
N GLU A 213 -20.99 1.81 -39.91
CA GLU A 213 -20.41 0.98 -40.96
C GLU A 213 -21.22 -0.29 -41.25
N ASN A 214 -21.84 -0.90 -40.22
CA ASN A 214 -22.64 -2.11 -40.37
C ASN A 214 -24.03 -1.87 -41.01
N TYR A 215 -24.50 -0.62 -41.10
CA TYR A 215 -25.78 -0.24 -41.73
C TYR A 215 -25.64 0.42 -43.12
N LYS A 216 -24.45 0.34 -43.75
CA LYS A 216 -24.20 0.87 -45.11
C LYS A 216 -24.51 -0.08 -46.28
N TYR A 217 -25.22 -1.18 -46.04
CA TYR A 217 -25.65 -2.17 -47.06
C TYR A 217 -27.17 -2.35 -47.06
#